data_AF-A0A7Y6ZW34-F1
#
_entry.id   AF-A0A7Y6ZW34-F1
#
_cell.length_a   1.000
_cell.length_b   1.000
_cell.length_c   1.000
_cell.angle_alpha   90.00
_cell.angle_beta   90.00
_cell.angle_gamma   90.00
#
_symmetry.space_group_name_H-M   'P 1'
#
loop_
_entity.id
_entity.type
_entity.pdbx_description
1 polymer ?
#
loop_
_entity_poly.entity_id
_entity_poly.type
_entity_poly.pdbx_seq_one_letter_code
_entity_poly.pdbx_strand_id
1 'polypeptide(L)'
;MLKLPLNYYDEAGVVLPPRWFYWMLLIACRDVLLVCAFAAIPAESDRLYRLFFPHTDSLWLQLVASLPFVLVIVLLSFRDRLWQAGFSWWRLIVRPLVWLGCLVQLTVVFSLLRRNDWQFDLYMGAVIVLLLTFSIMLARSRHLAVMIEDWQQLPAVKGASKLH
;
A
#
# COMPACT_ATOMS: atom_id res chain seq x y z
N MET A 1 23.73 -7.75 -17.60
CA MET A 1 22.69 -8.79 -17.79
C MET A 1 21.39 -8.27 -17.17
N LEU A 2 20.29 -8.27 -17.92
CA LEU A 2 18.97 -7.82 -17.44
C LEU A 2 18.52 -8.70 -16.26
N LYS A 3 18.12 -8.09 -15.13
CA LYS A 3 17.72 -8.81 -13.91
C LYS A 3 16.29 -9.38 -14.01
N LEU A 4 15.46 -8.85 -14.91
CA LEU A 4 14.06 -9.27 -15.17
C LEU A 4 13.77 -9.33 -16.68
N PRO A 5 12.75 -10.09 -17.11
CA PRO A 5 12.34 -10.09 -18.53
C PRO A 5 11.77 -8.72 -18.95
N LEU A 6 11.92 -8.40 -20.24
CA LEU A 6 11.72 -7.05 -20.80
C LEU A 6 10.32 -6.44 -20.51
N ASN A 7 9.30 -7.28 -20.34
CA ASN A 7 7.92 -6.86 -20.05
C ASN A 7 7.73 -6.15 -18.70
N TYR A 8 8.71 -6.20 -17.80
CA TYR A 8 8.67 -5.52 -16.49
C TYR A 8 9.33 -4.14 -16.50
N TYR A 9 9.80 -3.67 -17.65
CA TYR A 9 10.45 -2.38 -17.81
C TYR A 9 9.51 -1.40 -18.51
N ASP A 10 9.56 -0.15 -18.07
CA ASP A 10 8.90 1.00 -18.71
C ASP A 10 9.67 1.43 -19.97
N GLU A 11 9.09 2.32 -20.80
CA GLU A 11 9.74 2.87 -22.01
C GLU A 11 11.05 3.62 -21.71
N ALA A 12 11.23 4.05 -20.46
CA ALA A 12 12.45 4.65 -19.94
C ALA A 12 13.51 3.62 -19.47
N GLY A 13 13.22 2.31 -19.57
CA GLY A 13 14.10 1.24 -19.12
C GLY A 13 14.11 1.03 -17.60
N VAL A 14 13.07 1.50 -16.90
CA VAL A 14 12.94 1.41 -15.43
C VAL A 14 11.99 0.28 -15.03
N VAL A 15 12.32 -0.49 -14.00
CA VAL A 15 11.49 -1.59 -13.49
C VAL A 15 10.17 -1.04 -12.90
N LEU A 16 9.04 -1.54 -13.39
CA LEU A 16 7.70 -1.19 -12.92
C LEU A 16 7.38 -1.89 -11.58
N PRO A 17 6.54 -1.29 -10.70
CA PRO A 17 6.07 -2.00 -9.52
C PRO A 17 5.28 -3.22 -9.92
N PRO A 18 5.47 -4.37 -9.25
CA PRO A 18 4.83 -5.59 -9.67
C PRO A 18 3.31 -5.50 -9.41
N ARG A 19 2.50 -6.01 -10.34
CA ARG A 19 1.02 -5.90 -10.28
C ARG A 19 0.43 -6.41 -8.97
N TRP A 20 0.99 -7.48 -8.40
CA TRP A 20 0.53 -8.02 -7.12
C TRP A 20 0.72 -7.03 -5.96
N PHE A 21 1.70 -6.14 -6.03
CA PHE A 21 1.94 -5.13 -5.00
C PHE A 21 0.85 -4.05 -5.03
N TYR A 22 0.34 -3.68 -6.20
CA TYR A 22 -0.84 -2.81 -6.29
C TYR A 22 -2.09 -3.46 -5.70
N TRP A 23 -2.33 -4.75 -5.99
CA TRP A 23 -3.43 -5.49 -5.36
C TRP A 23 -3.29 -5.55 -3.85
N MET A 24 -2.07 -5.81 -3.36
CA MET A 24 -1.75 -5.82 -1.95
C MET A 24 -2.07 -4.47 -1.29
N LEU A 25 -1.61 -3.36 -1.87
CA LEU A 25 -1.87 -2.01 -1.37
C LEU A 25 -3.37 -1.67 -1.40
N LEU A 26 -4.08 -2.04 -2.46
CA LEU A 26 -5.51 -1.79 -2.59
C LEU A 26 -6.31 -2.53 -1.51
N ILE A 27 -5.99 -3.80 -1.26
CA ILE A 27 -6.65 -4.59 -0.23
C ILE A 27 -6.23 -4.12 1.18
N ALA A 28 -4.97 -3.72 1.38
CA ALA A 28 -4.53 -3.13 2.64
C ALA A 28 -5.26 -1.81 2.92
N CYS A 29 -5.60 -1.03 1.89
CA CYS A 29 -6.41 0.18 1.98
C CYS A 29 -7.94 -0.08 2.02
N ARG A 30 -8.40 -1.32 2.25
CA ARG A 30 -9.84 -1.65 2.27
C ARG A 30 -10.65 -0.75 3.20
N ASP A 31 -10.08 -0.34 4.33
CA ASP A 31 -10.80 0.45 5.33
C ASP A 31 -11.13 1.85 4.78
N VAL A 32 -10.22 2.43 3.97
CA VAL A 32 -10.48 3.67 3.22
C VAL A 32 -11.54 3.45 2.15
N LEU A 33 -11.46 2.34 1.41
CA LEU A 33 -12.44 2.01 0.37
C LEU A 33 -13.85 1.81 0.94
N LEU A 34 -13.97 1.14 2.09
CA LEU A 34 -15.23 0.95 2.80
C LEU A 34 -15.82 2.29 3.23
N VAL A 35 -15.01 3.17 3.82
CA VAL A 35 -15.45 4.53 4.20
C VAL A 35 -15.92 5.32 2.98
N CYS A 36 -15.16 5.29 1.87
CA CYS A 36 -15.58 5.93 0.62
C CYS A 36 -16.88 5.34 0.07
N ALA A 37 -17.04 4.01 0.11
CA ALA A 37 -18.25 3.33 -0.35
C ALA A 37 -19.48 3.70 0.50
N PHE A 38 -19.32 3.76 1.82
CA PHE A 38 -20.41 4.15 2.72
C PHE A 38 -20.75 5.64 2.58
N ALA A 39 -19.76 6.50 2.33
CA ALA A 39 -20.00 7.90 2.02
C ALA A 39 -20.75 8.09 0.68
N ALA A 40 -20.53 7.19 -0.29
CA ALA A 40 -21.22 7.22 -1.58
C ALA A 40 -22.67 6.74 -1.53
N ILE A 41 -23.06 5.95 -0.52
CA ILE A 41 -24.43 5.43 -0.34
C ILE A 41 -24.96 5.82 1.05
N PRO A 42 -25.33 7.09 1.28
CA PRO A 42 -25.76 7.56 2.60
C PRO A 42 -26.98 6.82 3.16
N ALA A 43 -27.88 6.36 2.27
CA ALA A 43 -29.16 5.76 2.62
C ALA A 43 -29.06 4.48 3.48
N GLU A 44 -27.99 3.70 3.32
CA GLU A 44 -27.74 2.44 4.06
C GLU A 44 -26.46 2.49 4.89
N SER A 45 -25.84 3.68 4.96
CA SER A 45 -24.51 3.84 5.55
C SER A 45 -24.48 3.43 7.02
N ASP A 46 -25.45 3.85 7.84
CA ASP A 46 -25.53 3.50 9.27
C ASP A 46 -25.58 2.00 9.53
N ARG A 47 -26.30 1.25 8.69
CA ARG A 47 -26.45 -0.21 8.83
C ARG A 47 -25.15 -0.92 8.48
N LEU A 48 -24.51 -0.50 7.39
CA LEU A 48 -23.22 -1.06 6.94
C LEU A 48 -22.09 -0.67 7.90
N TYR A 49 -22.05 0.57 8.38
CA TYR A 49 -21.08 1.04 9.38
C TYR A 49 -21.14 0.18 10.64
N ARG A 50 -22.33 -0.11 11.19
CA ARG A 50 -22.46 -0.95 12.39
C ARG A 50 -22.02 -2.40 12.17
N LEU A 51 -22.14 -2.91 10.94
CA LEU A 51 -21.73 -4.28 10.61
C LEU A 51 -20.21 -4.43 10.57
N PHE A 52 -19.51 -3.47 9.97
CA PHE A 52 -18.04 -3.54 9.79
C PHE A 52 -17.25 -2.83 10.89
N PHE A 53 -17.86 -1.82 11.54
CA PHE A 53 -17.27 -0.99 12.58
C PHE A 53 -18.22 -0.90 13.78
N PRO A 54 -18.32 -1.97 14.60
CA PRO A 54 -19.25 -2.00 15.74
C PRO A 54 -18.92 -0.95 16.81
N HIS A 55 -17.69 -0.44 16.84
CA HIS A 55 -17.26 0.62 17.76
C HIS A 55 -16.78 1.86 16.99
N THR A 56 -17.23 3.05 17.37
CA THR A 56 -16.87 4.31 16.71
C THR A 56 -15.35 4.56 16.69
N ASP A 57 -14.65 4.15 17.76
CA ASP A 57 -13.19 4.26 17.84
C ASP A 57 -12.47 3.34 16.86
N SER A 58 -13.09 2.22 16.47
CA SER A 58 -12.46 1.22 15.60
C SER A 58 -12.29 1.73 14.17
N LEU A 59 -13.20 2.59 13.70
CA LEU A 59 -13.14 3.19 12.37
C LEU A 59 -11.90 4.07 12.24
N TRP A 60 -11.74 5.04 13.15
CA TRP A 60 -10.60 5.97 13.11
C TRP A 60 -9.27 5.25 13.25
N LEU A 61 -9.18 4.24 14.12
CA LEU A 61 -7.97 3.43 14.29
C LEU A 61 -7.62 2.65 13.01
N GLN A 62 -8.59 1.99 12.38
CA GLN A 62 -8.37 1.25 11.13
C GLN A 62 -8.02 2.18 9.95
N LEU A 63 -8.64 3.37 9.90
CA LEU A 63 -8.36 4.37 8.88
C LEU A 63 -6.93 4.93 9.02
N VAL A 64 -6.53 5.30 10.24
CA VAL A 64 -5.17 5.77 10.53
C VAL A 64 -4.14 4.67 10.23
N ALA A 65 -4.47 3.42 10.55
CA ALA A 65 -3.61 2.28 10.23
C ALA A 65 -3.44 2.04 8.71
N SER A 66 -4.37 2.53 7.89
CA SER A 66 -4.30 2.44 6.42
C SER A 66 -3.48 3.57 5.77
N LEU A 67 -3.22 4.67 6.49
CA LEU A 67 -2.48 5.82 5.95
C LEU A 67 -1.09 5.48 5.37
N PRO A 68 -0.26 4.61 5.99
CA PRO A 68 1.03 4.26 5.41
C PRO A 68 0.90 3.67 3.99
N PHE A 69 -0.12 2.85 3.74
CA PHE A 69 -0.36 2.27 2.43
C PHE A 69 -0.87 3.30 1.41
N VAL A 70 -1.75 4.21 1.84
CA VAL A 70 -2.20 5.34 1.00
C VAL A 70 -1.01 6.21 0.60
N LEU A 71 -0.12 6.53 1.53
CA LEU A 71 1.10 7.29 1.24
C LEU A 71 1.99 6.58 0.22
N VAL A 72 2.13 5.24 0.32
CA VAL A 72 2.87 4.46 -0.69
C VAL A 72 2.19 4.54 -2.05
N ILE A 73 0.87 4.41 -2.13
CA ILE A 73 0.12 4.56 -3.40
C ILE A 73 0.37 5.94 -4.00
N VAL A 74 0.29 7.01 -3.19
CA VAL A 74 0.55 8.39 -3.63
C VAL A 74 1.98 8.55 -4.14
N LEU A 75 2.97 8.02 -3.42
CA LEU A 75 4.38 8.06 -3.84
C LEU A 75 4.60 7.34 -5.18
N LEU A 76 3.98 6.17 -5.38
CA LEU A 76 4.06 5.43 -6.63
C LEU A 76 3.38 6.17 -7.79
N SER A 77 2.23 6.82 -7.53
CA SER A 77 1.50 7.59 -8.53
C SER A 77 2.24 8.87 -8.95
N PHE A 78 2.96 9.51 -8.03
CA PHE A 78 3.75 10.71 -8.32
C PHE A 78 5.23 10.44 -8.64
N ARG A 79 5.60 9.17 -8.89
CA ARG A 79 6.98 8.76 -9.17
C ARG A 79 7.65 9.62 -10.25
N ASP A 80 6.93 9.95 -11.33
CA ASP A 80 7.49 10.68 -12.47
C ASP A 80 7.83 12.12 -12.10
N ARG A 81 6.97 12.77 -11.29
CA ARG A 81 7.25 14.12 -10.76
C ARG A 81 8.41 14.13 -9.77
N LEU A 82 8.50 13.10 -8.93
CA LEU A 82 9.60 12.98 -7.96
C LEU A 82 10.94 12.76 -8.66
N TRP A 83 10.97 11.97 -9.74
CA TRP A 83 12.14 11.80 -10.59
C TRP A 83 12.51 13.08 -11.34
N GLN A 84 11.54 13.81 -11.89
CA GLN A 84 11.78 15.12 -12.52
C GLN A 84 12.37 16.15 -11.54
N ALA A 85 11.97 16.09 -10.27
CA ALA A 85 12.50 16.94 -9.21
C ALA A 85 13.87 16.47 -8.68
N GLY A 86 14.45 15.39 -9.22
CA GLY A 86 15.75 14.85 -8.80
C GLY A 86 15.74 14.14 -7.45
N PHE A 87 14.58 13.99 -6.81
CA PHE A 87 14.47 13.29 -5.54
C PHE A 87 14.44 11.79 -5.77
N SER A 88 15.45 11.10 -5.27
CA SER A 88 15.57 9.65 -5.41
C SER A 88 15.49 8.92 -4.06
N TRP A 89 15.48 9.65 -2.94
CA TRP A 89 15.45 9.10 -1.57
C TRP A 89 14.10 8.48 -1.19
N TRP A 90 12.99 8.97 -1.75
CA TRP A 90 11.63 8.48 -1.45
C TRP A 90 11.45 6.97 -1.70
N ARG A 91 12.21 6.39 -2.65
CA ARG A 91 12.19 4.95 -2.94
C ARG A 91 12.57 4.09 -1.73
N LEU A 92 13.48 4.58 -0.88
CA LEU A 92 13.95 3.86 0.29
C LEU A 92 12.90 3.85 1.40
N ILE A 93 11.99 4.83 1.40
CA ILE A 93 10.91 4.96 2.37
C ILE A 93 9.74 4.02 2.03
N VAL A 94 9.55 3.63 0.76
CA VAL A 94 8.45 2.75 0.34
C VAL A 94 8.42 1.44 1.14
N ARG A 95 9.55 0.73 1.21
CA ARG A 95 9.62 -0.57 1.90
C ARG A 95 9.35 -0.49 3.41
N PRO A 96 10.00 0.39 4.19
CA PRO A 96 9.70 0.52 5.61
C PRO A 96 8.28 1.04 5.86
N LEU A 97 7.72 1.88 4.98
CA LEU A 97 6.36 2.40 5.13
C LEU A 97 5.29 1.30 4.95
N VAL A 98 5.48 0.40 3.98
CA VAL A 98 4.61 -0.78 3.84
C VAL A 98 4.74 -1.70 5.06
N TRP A 99 5.95 -1.98 5.52
CA TRP A 99 6.17 -2.82 6.72
C TRP A 99 5.51 -2.22 7.96
N LEU A 100 5.68 -0.91 8.15
CA LEU A 100 5.03 -0.16 9.22
C LEU A 100 3.50 -0.27 9.10
N GLY A 101 2.95 -0.08 7.91
CA GLY A 101 1.52 -0.26 7.65
C GLY A 101 1.02 -1.65 8.05
N CYS A 102 1.74 -2.71 7.66
CA CYS A 102 1.39 -4.09 8.02
C CYS A 102 1.40 -4.29 9.54
N LEU A 103 2.44 -3.81 10.22
CA LEU A 103 2.56 -3.92 11.68
C LEU A 103 1.46 -3.15 12.42
N VAL A 104 1.17 -1.92 11.99
CA VAL A 104 0.14 -1.08 12.59
C VAL A 104 -1.25 -1.71 12.38
N GLN A 105 -1.57 -2.18 11.16
CA GLN A 105 -2.84 -2.86 10.91
C GLN A 105 -3.00 -4.15 11.72
N LEU A 106 -1.96 -4.98 11.80
CA LEU A 106 -1.98 -6.18 12.64
C LEU A 106 -2.22 -5.83 14.11
N THR A 107 -1.55 -4.78 14.60
CA THR A 107 -1.72 -4.31 15.98
C THR A 107 -3.15 -3.83 16.25
N VAL A 108 -3.75 -3.08 15.31
CA VAL A 108 -5.13 -2.61 15.42
C VAL A 108 -6.11 -3.79 15.42
N VAL A 109 -5.98 -4.72 14.48
CA VAL A 109 -6.89 -5.88 14.41
C VAL A 109 -6.76 -6.74 15.67
N PHE A 110 -5.54 -6.96 16.16
CA PHE A 110 -5.32 -7.72 17.40
C PHE A 110 -5.90 -7.00 18.64
N SER A 111 -5.81 -5.67 18.70
CA SER A 111 -6.44 -4.85 19.74
C SER A 111 -7.97 -4.98 19.70
N LEU A 112 -8.56 -5.01 18.51
CA LEU A 112 -10.01 -5.19 18.32
C LEU A 112 -10.47 -6.59 18.73
N LEU A 113 -9.73 -7.65 18.38
CA LEU A 113 -10.01 -9.02 18.86
C LEU A 113 -10.02 -9.08 20.39
N ARG A 114 -9.05 -8.42 21.04
CA ARG A 114 -8.96 -8.38 22.49
C ARG A 114 -10.14 -7.65 23.13
N ARG A 115 -10.65 -6.58 22.49
CA ARG A 115 -11.83 -5.84 22.96
C ARG A 115 -13.14 -6.62 22.77
N ASN A 116 -13.17 -7.52 21.79
CA ASN A 116 -14.34 -8.34 21.48
C ASN A 116 -14.28 -9.73 22.17
N ASP A 117 -13.60 -9.83 23.32
CA ASP A 117 -13.43 -11.06 24.11
C ASP A 117 -12.97 -12.29 23.30
N TRP A 118 -12.15 -12.07 22.26
CA TRP A 118 -11.70 -13.14 21.35
C TRP A 118 -12.83 -13.90 20.65
N GLN A 119 -14.02 -13.31 20.56
CA GLN A 119 -15.09 -13.89 19.77
C GLN A 119 -14.64 -14.00 18.32
N PHE A 120 -14.82 -15.20 17.77
CA PHE A 120 -14.37 -15.51 16.43
C PHE A 120 -15.22 -14.74 15.41
N ASP A 121 -14.59 -13.75 14.77
CA ASP A 121 -15.13 -13.03 13.63
C ASP A 121 -14.38 -13.46 12.37
N LEU A 122 -15.12 -14.05 11.43
CA LEU A 122 -14.58 -14.51 10.15
C LEU A 122 -13.91 -13.38 9.36
N TYR A 123 -14.45 -12.17 9.42
CA TYR A 123 -13.88 -11.00 8.74
C TYR A 123 -12.50 -10.66 9.31
N MET A 124 -12.40 -10.51 10.63
CA MET A 124 -11.13 -10.19 11.29
C MET A 124 -10.09 -11.29 11.09
N GLY A 125 -10.49 -12.57 11.14
CA GLY A 125 -9.62 -13.71 10.86
C GLY A 125 -9.07 -13.68 9.43
N ALA A 126 -9.93 -13.41 8.43
CA ALA A 126 -9.51 -13.28 7.04
C ALA A 126 -8.51 -12.12 6.85
N VAL A 127 -8.75 -10.98 7.50
CA VAL A 127 -7.83 -9.82 7.45
C VAL A 127 -6.46 -10.17 8.03
N ILE A 128 -6.39 -10.87 9.17
CA ILE A 128 -5.11 -11.30 9.76
C ILE A 128 -4.35 -12.22 8.80
N VAL A 129 -5.01 -13.26 8.27
CA VAL A 129 -4.37 -14.21 7.34
C VAL A 129 -3.84 -13.49 6.11
N LEU A 130 -4.61 -12.54 5.58
CA LEU A 130 -4.23 -11.76 4.41
C LEU A 130 -3.04 -10.84 4.71
N LEU A 131 -3.03 -10.15 5.85
CA LEU A 131 -1.89 -9.31 6.28
C LEU A 131 -0.61 -10.11 6.52
N LEU A 132 -0.71 -11.31 7.10
CA LEU A 132 0.42 -12.23 7.27
C LEU A 132 0.93 -12.70 5.91
N THR A 133 0.04 -13.07 5.00
CA THR A 133 0.39 -13.47 3.63
C THR A 133 1.15 -12.33 2.92
N PHE A 134 0.64 -11.11 3.01
CA PHE A 134 1.30 -9.92 2.46
C PHE A 134 2.65 -9.65 3.07
N SER A 135 2.79 -9.79 4.39
CA SER A 135 4.08 -9.63 5.08
C SER A 135 5.10 -10.66 4.60
N ILE A 136 4.70 -11.92 4.42
CA ILE A 136 5.56 -12.98 3.88
C ILE A 136 5.96 -12.69 2.42
N MET A 137 5.00 -12.27 1.58
CA MET A 137 5.27 -11.89 0.19
C MET A 137 6.24 -10.72 0.11
N LEU A 138 6.06 -9.71 0.97
CA LEU A 138 6.95 -8.54 1.06
C LEU A 138 8.36 -8.92 1.53
N ALA A 139 8.47 -9.86 2.47
CA ALA A 139 9.75 -10.38 2.95
C ALA A 139 10.49 -11.17 1.87
N ARG A 140 9.78 -12.02 1.11
CA ARG A 140 10.37 -12.89 0.06
C ARG A 140 10.53 -12.21 -1.30
N SER A 141 9.90 -11.06 -1.53
CA SER A 141 9.92 -10.41 -2.83
C SER A 141 11.30 -9.85 -3.18
N ARG A 142 11.99 -10.58 -4.07
CA ARG A 142 13.21 -10.08 -4.74
C ARG A 142 12.88 -8.99 -5.77
N HIS A 143 11.68 -9.00 -6.36
CA HIS A 143 11.25 -8.03 -7.36
C HIS A 143 11.20 -6.60 -6.81
N LEU A 144 10.71 -6.43 -5.57
CA LEU A 144 10.69 -5.12 -4.91
C LEU A 144 12.09 -4.61 -4.59
N ALA A 145 13.00 -5.50 -4.17
CA ALA A 145 14.40 -5.14 -3.94
C ALA A 145 15.07 -4.66 -5.23
N VAL A 146 14.87 -5.40 -6.33
CA VAL A 146 15.40 -5.02 -7.65
C VAL A 146 14.78 -3.71 -8.14
N MET A 147 13.48 -3.48 -7.95
CA MET A 147 12.83 -2.22 -8.29
C MET A 147 13.44 -1.02 -7.55
N ILE A 148 13.65 -1.13 -6.23
CA ILE A 148 14.24 -0.04 -5.42
C ILE A 148 15.70 0.23 -5.82
N GLU A 149 16.44 -0.80 -6.22
CA GLU A 149 17.82 -0.69 -6.72
C GLU A 149 17.88 -0.10 -8.14
N ASP A 150 16.89 -0.39 -8.97
CA ASP A 150 16.80 0.14 -10.34
C ASP A 150 16.42 1.63 -10.33
N TRP A 151 15.53 2.02 -9.41
CA TRP A 151 15.10 3.41 -9.19
C TRP A 151 16.19 4.33 -8.60
N GLN A 152 17.42 3.82 -8.47
CA GLN A 152 18.61 4.62 -8.20
C GLN A 152 19.07 5.42 -9.40
N GLN A 153 18.92 4.85 -10.59
CA GLN A 153 19.34 5.48 -11.82
C GLN A 153 18.19 6.38 -12.26
N LEU A 154 18.37 7.71 -12.09
CA LEU A 154 17.43 8.68 -12.65
C LEU A 154 17.33 8.37 -14.15
N PRO A 155 16.12 8.07 -14.68
CA PRO A 155 15.98 7.89 -16.12
C PRO A 155 16.51 9.16 -16.77
N ALA A 156 17.45 9.01 -17.71
CA ALA A 156 18.06 10.14 -18.41
C ALA A 156 16.93 11.02 -18.92
N VAL A 157 16.77 12.20 -18.32
CA VAL A 157 15.67 13.13 -18.61
C VAL A 157 15.76 13.43 -20.10
N LYS A 158 14.88 12.82 -20.91
CA LYS A 158 14.67 13.18 -22.31
C LYS A 158 14.09 14.60 -22.31
N GLY A 159 14.94 15.61 -22.17
CA GLY A 159 14.50 17.00 -22.06
C GLY A 159 15.60 18.06 -21.88
N ALA A 160 16.80 17.73 -21.39
CA ALA A 160 17.87 18.72 -21.21
C ALA A 160 18.75 18.94 -22.46
N SER A 161 18.16 18.84 -23.66
CA SER A 161 18.84 19.12 -24.94
C SER A 161 17.96 19.97 -25.87
N LYS A 162 17.25 20.95 -25.30
CA LYS A 162 16.74 22.09 -26.04
C LYS A 162 16.78 23.30 -25.13
N LEU A 163 17.85 24.08 -25.24
CA LEU A 163 17.92 25.54 -25.09
C LEU A 163 19.39 25.91 -25.30
N HIS A 164 19.77 25.98 -26.58
CA HIS A 164 20.83 26.84 -27.08
C HIS A 164 20.30 28.27 -27.14
#